data_AF-A0A946ABZ0-F1
#
_entry.id   AF-A0A946ABZ0-F1
#
_cell.length_a   1.000
_cell.length_b   1.000
_cell.length_c   1.000
_cell.angle_alpha   90.00
_cell.angle_beta   90.00
_cell.angle_gamma   90.00
#
_symmetry.space_group_name_H-M   'P 1'
#
loop_
_entity.id
_entity.type
_entity.pdbx_description
1 polymer ?
#
loop_
_entity_poly.entity_id
_entity_poly.type
_entity_poly.pdbx_seq_one_letter_code
_entity_poly.pdbx_strand_id
1 'polypeptide(L)'
;MTLISLFCTASPGRCRGCSTDFPGYCDTVWWAMPPGQCGGLDLLDEVWTSSRFCHDVLTRYHDNVHVVPHVVSLPQTNAAPIADISARIGHGDDTDAFWFYAITRPRDPRKNLAASLEAFAALTSDRPLRFAVKAVPNLSVPAGVVGLRGRWSNEEVGALHHLCQAFVSPHHAEGWGLGLSEAMAAGNLAVATA
;
A
#
# COMPACT_ATOMS: atom_id res chain seq x y z
N MET A 1 4.58 -32.23 -8.88
CA MET A 1 3.89 -31.00 -9.32
C MET A 1 3.83 -30.09 -8.11
N THR A 2 4.90 -29.31 -7.92
CA THR A 2 5.04 -28.46 -6.74
C THR A 2 4.60 -27.07 -7.17
N LEU A 3 3.27 -26.86 -7.16
CA LEU A 3 2.69 -25.55 -7.42
C LEU A 3 3.10 -24.62 -6.28
N ILE A 4 4.09 -23.77 -6.51
CA ILE A 4 4.39 -22.65 -5.63
C ILE A 4 3.89 -21.41 -6.38
N SER A 5 2.63 -21.04 -6.11
CA SER A 5 2.20 -19.66 -6.35
C SER A 5 3.15 -18.76 -5.57
N LEU A 6 3.68 -17.71 -6.19
CA LEU A 6 4.35 -16.64 -5.45
C LEU A 6 3.31 -15.72 -4.78
N PHE A 7 2.44 -16.31 -3.95
CA PHE A 7 2.23 -15.81 -2.59
C PHE A 7 3.32 -16.48 -1.79
N CYS A 8 4.35 -15.80 -1.29
CA CYS A 8 5.50 -16.47 -0.64
C CYS A 8 5.05 -17.53 0.39
N THR A 9 5.01 -18.78 -0.05
CA THR A 9 4.83 -19.97 0.77
C THR A 9 6.10 -20.76 0.58
N ALA A 10 7.13 -20.41 1.35
CA ALA A 10 8.24 -21.32 1.55
C ALA A 10 7.70 -22.53 2.31
N SER A 11 7.85 -23.73 1.74
CA SER A 11 7.79 -24.99 2.49
C SER A 11 8.74 -24.93 3.69
N PRO A 12 8.47 -25.67 4.79
CA PRO A 12 9.12 -25.49 6.09
C PRO A 12 10.60 -25.88 6.04
N GLY A 13 11.42 -24.92 5.60
CA GLY A 13 12.87 -24.98 5.58
C GLY A 13 13.37 -23.60 5.95
N ARG A 14 13.80 -23.44 7.22
CA ARG A 14 14.31 -22.20 7.80
C ARG A 14 15.13 -21.39 6.79
N CYS A 15 14.58 -20.26 6.35
CA CYS A 15 15.38 -19.19 5.78
C CYS A 15 16.17 -18.58 6.95
N ARG A 16 17.48 -18.85 7.02
CA ARG A 16 18.33 -18.35 8.11
C ARG A 16 18.30 -16.82 8.10
N GLY A 17 17.54 -16.24 9.03
CA GLY A 17 17.41 -14.79 9.21
C GLY A 17 15.99 -14.27 9.41
N CYS A 18 14.95 -15.07 9.16
CA CYS A 18 13.54 -14.68 9.38
C CYS A 18 12.92 -15.57 10.47
N SER A 19 12.51 -14.97 11.59
CA SER A 19 12.07 -15.67 12.81
C SER A 19 10.56 -15.88 12.88
N THR A 20 9.85 -15.96 11.77
CA THR A 20 8.38 -16.13 11.77
C THR A 20 7.94 -17.12 10.70
N ASP A 21 7.42 -18.26 11.14
CA ASP A 21 6.69 -19.22 10.32
C ASP A 21 5.25 -18.69 10.06
N PHE A 22 5.03 -18.04 8.92
CA PHE A 22 3.71 -17.72 8.36
C PHE A 22 3.81 -17.72 6.82
N PRO A 23 2.76 -18.09 6.06
CA PRO A 23 2.72 -17.87 4.62
C PRO A 23 2.73 -16.35 4.36
N GLY A 24 3.91 -15.81 4.09
CA GLY A 24 4.16 -14.37 4.08
C GLY A 24 4.26 -13.85 2.67
N TYR A 25 3.18 -13.25 2.15
CA TYR A 25 3.14 -12.49 0.90
C TYR A 25 4.39 -11.58 0.71
N CYS A 26 4.99 -11.59 -0.50
CA CYS A 26 6.10 -10.71 -0.85
C CYS A 26 5.59 -9.57 -1.74
N ASP A 27 5.08 -8.51 -1.12
CA ASP A 27 4.61 -7.28 -1.79
C ASP A 27 5.75 -6.45 -2.41
N THR A 28 6.99 -6.92 -2.29
CA THR A 28 8.19 -6.08 -2.43
C THR A 28 9.01 -6.51 -3.63
N VAL A 29 8.44 -6.39 -4.82
CA VAL A 29 9.24 -6.39 -6.04
C VAL A 29 9.84 -5.00 -6.19
N TRP A 30 11.15 -4.93 -5.97
CA TRP A 30 11.96 -3.79 -6.41
C TRP A 30 12.17 -3.90 -7.93
N TRP A 31 12.69 -2.85 -8.57
CA TRP A 31 13.05 -2.87 -10.00
C TRP A 31 14.01 -4.01 -10.41
N ALA A 32 14.56 -4.72 -9.42
CA ALA A 32 15.27 -5.99 -9.52
C ALA A 32 15.06 -6.84 -8.26
N MET A 33 15.27 -8.16 -8.37
CA MET A 33 15.30 -9.05 -7.21
C MET A 33 16.62 -8.91 -6.43
N PRO A 34 16.59 -8.86 -5.08
CA PRO A 34 17.80 -8.91 -4.27
C PRO A 34 18.61 -10.19 -4.53
N PRO A 35 19.95 -10.14 -4.63
CA PRO A 35 20.79 -11.29 -5.02
C PRO A 35 20.61 -12.58 -4.19
N GLY A 36 20.12 -12.47 -2.95
CA GLY A 36 19.85 -13.62 -2.07
C GLY A 36 18.46 -14.25 -2.19
N GLN A 37 17.58 -13.70 -3.03
CA GLN A 37 16.18 -14.15 -3.18
C GLN A 37 15.94 -14.89 -4.51
N CYS A 38 16.92 -14.93 -5.42
CA CYS A 38 16.76 -15.53 -6.74
C CYS A 38 16.93 -17.06 -6.74
N GLY A 39 17.76 -17.62 -5.86
CA GLY A 39 18.15 -19.04 -5.94
C GLY A 39 17.01 -20.05 -5.68
N GLY A 40 15.88 -19.59 -5.14
CA GLY A 40 14.69 -20.44 -5.02
C GLY A 40 13.86 -20.52 -6.32
N LEU A 41 14.05 -19.60 -7.27
CA LEU A 41 13.27 -19.54 -8.50
C LEU A 41 13.59 -20.71 -9.43
N ASP A 42 14.86 -21.13 -9.50
CA ASP A 42 15.30 -22.27 -10.32
C ASP A 42 14.66 -23.61 -9.91
N LEU A 43 14.03 -23.67 -8.73
CA LEU A 43 13.35 -24.85 -8.21
C LEU A 43 11.85 -24.90 -8.55
N LEU A 44 11.33 -23.87 -9.24
CA LEU A 44 9.91 -23.72 -9.54
C LEU A 44 9.60 -24.20 -10.96
N ASP A 45 8.43 -24.82 -11.14
CA ASP A 45 7.92 -25.14 -12.49
C ASP A 45 7.32 -23.90 -13.17
N GLU A 46 6.66 -23.05 -12.36
CA GLU A 46 5.98 -21.84 -12.79
C GLU A 46 6.04 -20.77 -11.69
N VAL A 47 6.09 -19.50 -12.08
CA VAL A 47 6.04 -18.36 -11.17
C VAL A 47 4.80 -17.53 -11.47
N TRP A 48 3.89 -17.40 -10.52
CA TRP A 48 2.69 -16.58 -10.68
C TRP A 48 2.83 -15.28 -9.91
N THR A 49 2.56 -14.16 -10.57
CA THR A 49 2.71 -12.81 -10.01
C THR A 49 1.50 -11.93 -10.29
N SER A 50 1.37 -10.81 -9.57
CA SER A 50 0.14 -10.02 -9.57
C SER A 50 0.06 -8.98 -10.69
N SER A 51 1.18 -8.53 -11.25
CA SER A 51 1.17 -7.46 -12.26
C SER A 51 2.19 -7.69 -13.37
N ARG A 52 2.00 -6.97 -14.49
CA ARG A 52 3.00 -6.92 -15.57
C ARG A 52 4.33 -6.37 -15.10
N PHE A 53 4.33 -5.37 -14.22
CA PHE A 53 5.56 -4.85 -13.63
C PHE A 53 6.38 -5.95 -12.96
N CYS A 54 5.75 -6.76 -12.09
CA CYS A 54 6.44 -7.86 -11.43
C CYS A 54 6.87 -8.95 -12.42
N HIS A 55 6.03 -9.26 -13.40
CA HIS A 55 6.34 -10.22 -14.47
C HIS A 55 7.61 -9.81 -15.24
N ASP A 56 7.72 -8.54 -15.62
CA ASP A 56 8.86 -8.02 -16.39
C ASP A 56 10.17 -8.00 -15.56
N VAL A 57 10.06 -7.97 -14.24
CA VAL A 57 11.20 -8.15 -13.33
C VAL A 57 11.55 -9.64 -13.22
N LEU A 58 10.57 -10.50 -13.00
CA LEU A 58 10.78 -11.93 -12.71
C LEU A 58 11.19 -12.75 -13.93
N THR A 59 10.78 -12.36 -15.14
CA THR A 59 11.20 -13.00 -16.41
C THR A 59 12.70 -12.87 -16.69
N ARG A 60 13.41 -12.03 -15.94
CA ARG A 60 14.89 -11.96 -15.97
C ARG A 60 15.55 -13.10 -15.21
N TYR A 61 14.79 -13.82 -14.39
CA TYR A 61 15.27 -14.83 -13.46
C TYR A 61 14.53 -16.18 -13.59
N HIS A 62 13.42 -16.24 -14.32
CA HIS A 62 12.65 -17.46 -14.53
C HIS A 62 11.93 -17.42 -15.88
N ASP A 63 11.96 -18.51 -16.64
CA ASP A 63 11.42 -18.55 -18.01
C ASP A 63 9.89 -18.69 -18.05
N ASN A 64 9.28 -19.28 -17.02
CA ASN A 64 7.85 -19.54 -16.97
C ASN A 64 7.15 -18.69 -15.91
N VAL A 65 6.76 -17.46 -16.29
CA VAL A 65 6.13 -16.48 -15.39
C VAL A 65 4.74 -16.10 -15.91
N HIS A 66 3.74 -16.11 -15.04
CA HIS A 66 2.34 -15.79 -15.36
C HIS A 66 1.82 -14.63 -14.53
N VAL A 67 0.96 -13.80 -15.14
CA VAL A 67 0.26 -12.73 -14.44
C VAL A 67 -1.13 -13.19 -14.02
N VAL A 68 -1.38 -13.18 -12.72
CA VAL A 68 -2.68 -13.44 -12.09
C VAL A 68 -3.03 -12.23 -11.20
N PRO A 69 -3.84 -11.28 -11.71
CA PRO A 69 -4.23 -10.08 -10.97
C PRO A 69 -4.86 -10.39 -9.61
N HIS A 70 -4.65 -9.53 -8.61
CA HIS A 70 -5.37 -9.68 -7.35
C HIS A 70 -6.85 -9.36 -7.51
N VAL A 71 -7.68 -10.14 -6.83
CA VAL A 71 -9.09 -9.80 -6.59
C VAL A 71 -9.13 -8.75 -5.49
N VAL A 72 -9.78 -7.63 -5.79
CA VAL A 72 -9.92 -6.51 -4.85
C VAL A 72 -11.30 -6.59 -4.24
N SER A 73 -11.34 -6.81 -2.93
CA SER A 73 -12.59 -6.73 -2.16
C SER A 73 -13.01 -5.28 -2.00
N LEU A 74 -14.32 -5.02 -2.04
CA LEU A 74 -14.85 -3.72 -1.66
C LEU A 74 -14.51 -3.47 -0.18
N PRO A 75 -13.85 -2.35 0.16
CA PRO A 75 -13.61 -1.99 1.54
C PRO A 75 -14.93 -1.90 2.28
N GLN A 76 -15.03 -2.61 3.41
CA GLN A 76 -16.21 -2.56 4.26
C GLN A 76 -15.92 -1.67 5.47
N THR A 77 -16.92 -0.91 5.90
CA THR A 77 -16.86 -0.14 7.14
C THR A 77 -18.27 0.04 7.70
N ASN A 78 -18.39 0.57 8.92
CA ASN A 78 -19.67 0.88 9.54
C ASN A 78 -19.58 2.18 10.35
N ALA A 79 -20.70 2.60 10.94
CA ALA A 79 -20.80 3.89 11.62
C ALA A 79 -19.78 4.10 12.75
N ALA A 80 -19.39 3.05 13.47
CA ALA A 80 -18.50 3.20 14.62
C ALA A 80 -17.05 3.55 14.21
N PRO A 81 -16.36 2.82 13.30
CA PRO A 81 -15.08 3.24 12.74
C PRO A 81 -15.14 4.58 12.02
N ILE A 82 -16.22 4.89 11.30
CA ILE A 82 -16.37 6.20 10.64
C ILE A 82 -16.35 7.33 11.67
N ALA A 83 -17.12 7.22 12.75
CA ALA A 83 -17.18 8.25 13.79
C ALA A 83 -15.83 8.42 14.51
N ASP A 84 -15.17 7.31 14.86
CA ASP A 84 -13.86 7.33 15.53
C ASP A 84 -12.77 7.93 14.63
N ILE A 85 -12.66 7.51 13.37
CA ILE A 85 -11.67 8.07 12.44
C ILE A 85 -11.96 9.53 12.14
N SER A 86 -13.23 9.90 11.93
CA SER A 86 -13.65 11.30 11.73
C SER A 86 -13.17 12.20 12.87
N ALA A 87 -13.36 11.77 14.12
CA ALA A 87 -12.89 12.50 15.30
C ALA A 87 -11.36 12.59 15.36
N ARG A 88 -10.63 11.52 15.00
CA ARG A 88 -9.16 11.50 15.00
C ARG A 88 -8.55 12.42 13.95
N ILE A 89 -9.20 12.57 12.79
CA ILE A 89 -8.72 13.47 11.72
C ILE A 89 -9.30 14.88 11.81
N GLY A 90 -10.33 15.12 12.64
CA GLY A 90 -11.02 16.40 12.69
C GLY A 90 -11.91 16.65 11.47
N HIS A 91 -12.43 15.59 10.82
CA HIS A 91 -13.21 15.74 9.59
C HIS A 91 -14.50 16.53 9.81
N GLY A 92 -15.12 16.40 10.99
CA GLY A 92 -16.34 17.14 11.35
C GLY A 92 -16.16 18.66 11.43
N ASP A 93 -14.93 19.13 11.66
CA ASP A 93 -14.63 20.57 11.78
C ASP A 93 -14.40 21.23 10.41
N ASP A 94 -14.21 20.43 9.36
CA ASP A 94 -13.75 20.85 8.04
C ASP A 94 -14.58 20.17 6.92
N THR A 95 -15.91 20.31 6.97
CA THR A 95 -16.82 19.62 6.05
C THR A 95 -16.69 20.06 4.59
N ASP A 96 -16.20 21.27 4.34
CA ASP A 96 -15.97 21.82 2.99
C ASP A 96 -14.56 21.51 2.47
N ALA A 97 -13.71 20.88 3.30
CA ALA A 97 -12.34 20.57 2.91
C ALA A 97 -12.26 19.40 1.93
N PHE A 98 -11.25 19.44 1.07
CA PHE A 98 -10.87 18.28 0.27
C PHE A 98 -9.76 17.49 0.97
N TRP A 99 -10.08 16.23 1.25
CA TRP A 99 -9.27 15.30 1.99
C TRP A 99 -8.50 14.37 1.06
N PHE A 100 -7.18 14.57 1.06
CA PHE A 100 -6.22 13.57 0.60
C PHE A 100 -5.94 12.60 1.74
N TYR A 101 -5.51 11.39 1.40
CA TYR A 101 -5.02 10.43 2.39
C TYR A 101 -4.01 9.46 1.81
N ALA A 102 -3.13 8.97 2.68
CA ALA A 102 -2.10 8.00 2.33
C ALA A 102 -1.94 6.97 3.45
N ILE A 103 -1.75 5.71 3.06
CA ILE A 103 -1.46 4.61 3.98
C ILE A 103 -0.03 4.13 3.72
N THR A 104 0.87 4.43 4.65
CA THR A 104 2.31 4.29 4.38
C THR A 104 3.13 3.89 5.61
N ARG A 105 4.42 3.61 5.37
CA ARG A 105 5.45 3.43 6.40
C ARG A 105 6.51 4.52 6.20
N PRO A 106 6.67 5.49 7.12
CA PRO A 106 7.55 6.65 6.93
C PRO A 106 9.01 6.35 6.60
N ARG A 107 9.54 5.22 7.08
CA ARG A 107 10.94 4.82 6.85
C ARG A 107 11.13 3.92 5.63
N ASP A 108 10.06 3.63 4.88
CA ASP A 108 10.15 2.87 3.65
C ASP A 108 10.34 3.85 2.48
N PRO A 109 11.57 4.00 1.93
CA PRO A 109 11.83 4.94 0.85
C PRO A 109 11.03 4.60 -0.41
N ARG A 110 10.57 3.35 -0.56
CA ARG A 110 9.72 2.93 -1.68
C ARG A 110 8.36 3.61 -1.65
N LYS A 111 7.88 4.00 -0.47
CA LYS A 111 6.58 4.66 -0.28
C LYS A 111 6.63 6.16 -0.51
N ASN A 112 7.83 6.74 -0.57
CA ASN A 112 8.10 8.14 -0.94
C ASN A 112 7.20 9.18 -0.24
N LEU A 113 6.98 9.02 1.07
CA LEU A 113 6.12 9.90 1.85
C LEU A 113 6.60 11.37 1.81
N ALA A 114 7.91 11.61 1.82
CA ALA A 114 8.48 12.95 1.77
C ALA A 114 7.97 13.73 0.54
N ALA A 115 8.04 13.13 -0.65
CA ALA A 115 7.57 13.78 -1.87
C ALA A 115 6.07 14.09 -1.84
N SER A 116 5.23 13.22 -1.25
CA SER A 116 3.79 13.55 -1.10
C SER A 116 3.53 14.70 -0.14
N LEU A 117 4.32 14.83 0.94
CA LEU A 117 4.16 15.93 1.89
C LEU A 117 4.63 17.26 1.27
N GLU A 118 5.76 17.23 0.54
CA GLU A 118 6.26 18.38 -0.22
C GLU A 118 5.27 18.83 -1.29
N ALA A 119 4.74 17.89 -2.08
CA ALA A 119 3.74 18.18 -3.09
C ALA A 119 2.47 18.76 -2.48
N PHE A 120 1.98 18.19 -1.37
CA PHE A 120 0.81 18.70 -0.67
C PHE A 120 1.03 20.13 -0.13
N ALA A 121 2.19 20.41 0.46
CA ALA A 121 2.53 21.73 0.99
C ALA A 121 2.61 22.82 -0.11
N ALA A 122 2.87 22.41 -1.36
CA ALA A 122 2.90 23.31 -2.51
C ALA A 122 1.52 23.55 -3.16
N LEU A 123 0.48 22.81 -2.77
CA LEU A 123 -0.85 22.97 -3.33
C LEU A 123 -1.48 24.30 -2.92
N THR A 124 -2.12 24.95 -3.88
CA THR A 124 -2.97 26.12 -3.66
C THR A 124 -4.40 25.78 -4.07
N SER A 125 -5.37 26.13 -3.23
CA SER A 125 -6.79 25.97 -3.54
C SER A 125 -7.59 27.08 -2.88
N ASP A 126 -8.71 27.42 -3.50
CA ASP A 126 -9.79 28.27 -2.98
C ASP A 126 -10.57 27.64 -1.82
N ARG A 127 -10.52 26.30 -1.69
CA ARG A 127 -11.11 25.55 -0.57
C ARG A 127 -10.02 24.98 0.36
N PRO A 128 -10.35 24.68 1.63
CA PRO A 128 -9.41 24.04 2.53
C PRO A 128 -8.94 22.68 2.01
N LEU A 129 -7.64 22.42 2.12
CA LEU A 129 -7.07 21.10 1.83
C LEU A 129 -6.63 20.43 3.12
N ARG A 130 -6.82 19.12 3.20
CA ARG A 130 -6.41 18.30 4.34
C ARG A 130 -5.74 17.01 3.86
N PHE A 131 -4.80 16.50 4.62
CA PHE A 131 -4.09 15.26 4.30
C PHE A 131 -3.99 14.32 5.49
N ALA A 132 -4.76 13.25 5.49
CA ALA A 132 -4.70 12.20 6.50
C ALA A 132 -3.61 11.17 6.16
N VAL A 133 -2.54 11.11 6.95
CA VAL A 133 -1.42 10.18 6.71
C VAL A 133 -1.41 9.12 7.78
N LYS A 134 -1.82 7.90 7.42
CA LYS A 134 -1.69 6.74 8.29
C LYS A 134 -0.26 6.20 8.23
N ALA A 135 0.47 6.35 9.34
CA ALA A 135 1.90 6.08 9.48
C ALA A 135 2.27 5.55 10.88
N VAL A 136 3.41 4.89 11.02
CA VAL A 136 4.01 4.53 12.32
C VAL A 136 4.69 5.76 12.97
N PRO A 137 4.87 5.82 14.31
CA PRO A 137 4.95 7.08 15.07
C PRO A 137 6.10 8.05 14.72
N ASN A 138 5.92 9.32 15.12
CA ASN A 138 6.84 10.47 15.01
C ASN A 138 7.07 11.08 13.63
N LEU A 139 6.00 11.26 12.84
CA LEU A 139 6.06 12.12 11.66
C LEU A 139 5.88 13.59 12.09
N SER A 140 6.88 14.43 11.85
CA SER A 140 6.67 15.87 11.80
C SER A 140 5.87 16.17 10.54
N VAL A 141 4.71 16.82 10.69
CA VAL A 141 3.78 17.05 9.60
C VAL A 141 3.57 18.55 9.38
N PRO A 142 3.46 19.01 8.13
CA PRO A 142 3.15 20.41 7.84
C PRO A 142 1.70 20.75 8.21
N ALA A 143 1.35 22.04 8.16
CA ALA A 143 -0.02 22.48 8.40
C ALA A 143 -1.01 21.80 7.43
N GLY A 144 -2.21 21.47 7.94
CA GLY A 144 -3.25 20.77 7.16
C GLY A 144 -3.03 19.25 7.04
N VAL A 145 -1.94 18.70 7.58
CA VAL A 145 -1.68 17.26 7.57
C VAL A 145 -1.92 16.67 8.96
N VAL A 146 -2.65 15.55 9.02
CA VAL A 146 -2.93 14.81 10.25
C VAL A 146 -2.27 13.45 10.20
N GLY A 147 -1.36 13.18 11.15
CA GLY A 147 -0.69 11.90 11.29
C GLY A 147 -1.48 10.91 12.14
N LEU A 148 -1.91 9.81 11.56
CA LEU A 148 -2.67 8.74 12.22
C LEU A 148 -1.76 7.56 12.57
N ARG A 149 -1.88 7.06 13.82
CA ARG A 149 -1.00 6.03 14.37
C ARG A 149 -1.77 4.75 14.70
N GLY A 150 -1.03 3.65 14.88
CA GLY A 150 -1.54 2.38 15.38
C GLY A 150 -1.69 1.29 14.32
N ARG A 151 -2.02 0.08 14.79
CA ARG A 151 -2.55 -0.99 13.94
C ARG A 151 -4.01 -0.69 13.68
N TRP A 152 -4.41 -0.82 12.42
CA TRP A 152 -5.75 -0.49 11.97
C TRP A 152 -6.42 -1.75 11.46
N SER A 153 -7.69 -1.94 11.78
CA SER A 153 -8.54 -2.97 11.18
C SER A 153 -8.90 -2.61 9.73
N ASN A 154 -9.44 -3.57 8.98
CA ASN A 154 -9.92 -3.32 7.63
C ASN A 154 -11.08 -2.31 7.63
N GLU A 155 -11.92 -2.31 8.68
CA GLU A 155 -13.02 -1.36 8.82
C GLU A 155 -12.55 0.06 9.13
N GLU A 156 -11.46 0.23 9.88
CA GLU A 156 -10.82 1.53 10.10
C GLU A 156 -10.18 2.07 8.81
N VAL A 157 -9.57 1.20 7.99
CA VAL A 157 -9.09 1.58 6.65
C VAL A 157 -10.28 1.95 5.75
N GLY A 158 -11.36 1.15 5.78
CA GLY A 158 -12.62 1.43 5.10
C GLY A 158 -13.23 2.79 5.49
N ALA A 159 -13.08 3.19 6.75
CA ALA A 159 -13.53 4.51 7.21
C ALA A 159 -12.73 5.66 6.57
N LEU A 160 -11.41 5.50 6.33
CA LEU A 160 -10.63 6.49 5.57
C LEU A 160 -11.11 6.58 4.12
N HIS A 161 -11.35 5.43 3.47
CA HIS A 161 -11.93 5.40 2.12
C HIS A 161 -13.27 6.13 2.07
N HIS A 162 -14.09 6.02 3.11
CA HIS A 162 -15.39 6.71 3.20
C HIS A 162 -15.27 8.22 3.43
N LEU A 163 -14.34 8.65 4.30
CA LEU A 163 -14.22 10.05 4.73
C LEU A 163 -13.40 10.91 3.76
N CYS A 164 -12.42 10.32 3.08
CA CYS A 164 -11.48 11.07 2.24
C CYS A 164 -11.83 10.96 0.75
N GLN A 165 -11.34 11.91 -0.07
CA GLN A 165 -11.67 11.94 -1.50
C GLN A 165 -10.55 11.38 -2.39
N ALA A 166 -9.28 11.57 -2.04
CA ALA A 166 -8.16 11.20 -2.91
C ALA A 166 -7.07 10.39 -2.19
N PHE A 167 -6.82 9.16 -2.65
CA PHE A 167 -5.74 8.31 -2.17
C PHE A 167 -4.43 8.65 -2.90
N VAL A 168 -3.37 8.88 -2.13
CA VAL A 168 -2.05 9.29 -2.65
C VAL A 168 -1.04 8.19 -2.41
N SER A 169 -0.44 7.71 -3.51
CA SER A 169 0.44 6.54 -3.57
C SER A 169 1.68 6.80 -4.44
N PRO A 170 2.64 7.63 -4.01
CA PRO A 170 3.74 8.13 -4.84
C PRO A 170 4.92 7.14 -4.93
N HIS A 171 4.63 5.85 -5.04
CA HIS A 171 5.61 4.80 -4.85
C HIS A 171 6.72 4.80 -5.92
N HIS A 172 7.96 4.50 -5.55
CA HIS A 172 9.04 4.26 -6.52
C HIS A 172 8.90 2.92 -7.24
N ALA A 173 8.29 1.94 -6.58
CA ALA A 173 7.95 0.63 -7.14
C ALA A 173 6.83 0.04 -6.28
N GLU A 174 5.82 -0.55 -6.90
CA GLU A 174 4.73 -1.23 -6.20
C GLU A 174 4.27 -2.43 -7.00
N GLY A 175 4.27 -3.61 -6.38
CA GLY A 175 3.99 -4.85 -7.10
C GLY A 175 2.54 -4.93 -7.59
N TRP A 176 1.60 -4.39 -6.82
CA TRP A 176 0.18 -4.33 -7.18
C TRP A 176 -0.49 -3.05 -6.71
N GLY A 177 -0.30 -2.69 -5.44
CA GLY A 177 -0.95 -1.53 -4.84
C GLY A 177 -2.34 -1.87 -4.30
N LEU A 178 -2.39 -2.74 -3.29
CA LEU A 178 -3.66 -3.15 -2.65
C LEU A 178 -4.45 -1.95 -2.14
N GLY A 179 -3.83 -1.05 -1.36
CA GLY A 179 -4.52 0.15 -0.85
C GLY A 179 -5.00 1.11 -1.94
N LEU A 180 -4.26 1.22 -3.05
CA LEU A 180 -4.68 2.00 -4.23
C LEU A 180 -5.91 1.36 -4.89
N SER A 181 -5.88 0.04 -5.06
CA SER A 181 -6.97 -0.71 -5.65
C SER A 181 -8.23 -0.65 -4.79
N GLU A 182 -8.09 -0.79 -3.47
CA GLU A 182 -9.16 -0.65 -2.49
C GLU A 182 -9.77 0.77 -2.53
N ALA A 183 -8.94 1.80 -2.65
CA ALA A 183 -9.39 3.18 -2.80
C ALA A 183 -10.22 3.38 -4.07
N MET A 184 -9.72 2.89 -5.21
CA MET A 184 -10.47 2.94 -6.46
C MET A 184 -11.79 2.17 -6.36
N ALA A 185 -11.79 1.00 -5.72
CA ALA A 185 -12.98 0.18 -5.51
C ALA A 185 -14.03 0.87 -4.60
N ALA A 186 -13.58 1.70 -3.66
CA ALA A 186 -14.45 2.54 -2.82
C ALA A 186 -14.88 3.86 -3.51
N GLY A 187 -14.42 4.13 -4.74
CA GLY A 187 -14.77 5.32 -5.51
C GLY A 187 -13.90 6.55 -5.21
N ASN A 188 -12.79 6.40 -4.49
CA ASN A 188 -11.83 7.47 -4.27
C ASN A 188 -11.07 7.80 -5.56
N LEU A 189 -10.65 9.06 -5.70
CA LEU A 189 -9.67 9.45 -6.70
C LEU A 189 -8.32 8.82 -6.36
N ALA A 190 -7.60 8.37 -7.38
CA ALA A 190 -6.31 7.72 -7.23
C ALA A 190 -5.20 8.62 -7.80
N VAL A 191 -4.25 8.99 -6.95
CA VAL A 191 -3.03 9.72 -7.34
C VAL A 191 -1.84 8.80 -7.13
N ALA A 192 -1.28 8.30 -8.23
CA ALA A 192 -0.14 7.39 -8.21
C ALA A 192 0.91 7.82 -9.25
N THR A 193 2.13 7.34 -9.06
CA THR A 193 3.21 7.42 -10.04
C THR A 193 2.99 6.41 -11.18
N ALA A 194 3.41 6.78 -12.39
CA ALA A 194 3.31 5.96 -13.60
C ALA A 194 4.56 5.10 -13.82
#